data_AF-A0A812T722-F1
#
_entry.id   AF-A0A812T722-F1
#
_cell.length_a   1.000
_cell.length_b   1.000
_cell.length_c   1.000
_cell.angle_alpha   90.00
_cell.angle_beta   90.00
_cell.angle_gamma   90.00
#
_symmetry.space_group_name_H-M   'P 1'
#
loop_
_entity.id
_entity.type
_entity.pdbx_description
1 polymer ?
#
loop_
_entity_poly.entity_id
_entity_poly.type
_entity_poly.pdbx_seq_one_letter_code
_entity_poly.pdbx_strand_id
1 'polypeptide(L)'
;MNALESSGTLTILPQKVMDGTNLGIRAVEALGKPLLVFGLEDASDFLAAEERFVTWLRDHDILILNINGPRESSVPGVYAKSKDLFAHIFAAALRSA
;
A
#
# COMPACT_ATOMS: atom_id res chain seq x y z
N MET A 1 6.21 -3.58 16.28
CA MET A 1 6.20 -3.05 14.90
C MET A 1 4.76 -3.04 14.45
N ASN A 2 4.23 -1.94 13.91
CA ASN A 2 2.81 -1.84 13.53
C ASN A 2 2.33 -3.00 12.63
N ALA A 3 3.21 -3.51 11.75
CA ALA A 3 2.92 -4.68 10.93
C ALA A 3 2.59 -5.96 11.72
N LEU A 4 3.10 -6.12 12.95
CA LEU A 4 2.77 -7.24 13.84
C LEU A 4 1.33 -7.15 14.38
N GLU A 5 0.79 -5.94 14.51
CA GLU A 5 -0.53 -5.68 15.08
C GLU A 5 -1.62 -5.53 13.99
N SER A 6 -1.22 -5.39 12.73
CA SER A 6 -2.12 -5.30 11.58
C SER A 6 -2.45 -6.65 10.95
N SER A 7 -3.61 -6.77 10.31
CA SER A 7 -4.00 -7.92 9.47
C SER A 7 -3.30 -7.93 8.12
N GLY A 8 -2.85 -6.76 7.62
CA GLY A 8 -2.01 -6.66 6.43
C GLY A 8 -1.30 -5.31 6.32
N THR A 9 -0.35 -5.21 5.40
CA THR A 9 0.41 -3.98 5.17
C THR A 9 0.28 -3.51 3.72
N LEU A 10 0.04 -2.21 3.55
CA LEU A 10 0.21 -1.49 2.29
C LEU A 10 1.54 -0.74 2.29
N THR A 11 2.36 -0.94 1.26
CA THR A 11 3.64 -0.25 1.08
C THR A 11 3.60 0.64 -0.16
N ILE A 12 4.01 1.91 0.00
CA ILE A 12 4.26 2.84 -1.11
C ILE A 12 5.74 2.84 -1.48
N LEU A 13 6.04 2.64 -2.76
CA LEU A 13 7.39 2.72 -3.32
C LEU A 13 7.53 3.90 -4.28
N PRO A 14 8.69 4.58 -4.32
CA PRO A 14 8.95 5.69 -5.22
C PRO A 14 8.92 5.33 -6.72
N GLN A 15 9.10 4.04 -7.03
CA GLN A 15 9.16 3.46 -8.37
C GLN A 15 8.67 2.02 -8.31
N LYS A 16 8.20 1.47 -9.45
CA LYS A 16 7.75 0.07 -9.59
C LYS A 16 8.78 -1.01 -9.24
N VAL A 17 9.99 -0.64 -8.84
CA VAL A 17 11.04 -1.62 -8.63
C VAL A 17 10.72 -2.40 -7.34
N MET A 18 10.22 -3.62 -7.59
CA MET A 18 9.93 -4.68 -6.62
C MET A 18 11.17 -5.53 -6.33
N ASP A 19 12.37 -4.97 -6.51
CA ASP A 19 13.58 -5.62 -6.07
C ASP A 19 13.53 -5.63 -4.55
N GLY A 20 13.13 -6.78 -3.99
CA GLY A 20 12.85 -7.06 -2.57
C GLY A 20 14.02 -6.75 -1.64
N THR A 21 14.44 -5.50 -1.59
CA THR A 21 15.58 -4.90 -0.92
C THR A 21 15.07 -3.78 -0.01
N ASN A 22 13.82 -3.34 -0.20
CA ASN A 22 13.17 -2.48 0.77
C ASN A 22 12.99 -3.25 2.08
N LEU A 23 13.69 -2.79 3.13
CA LEU A 23 13.68 -3.39 4.46
C LEU A 23 12.25 -3.57 5.00
N GLY A 24 11.33 -2.65 4.66
CA GLY A 24 9.93 -2.75 5.06
C GLY A 24 9.20 -3.93 4.43
N ILE A 25 9.47 -4.22 3.15
CA ILE A 25 8.89 -5.37 2.43
C ILE A 25 9.42 -6.67 3.03
N ARG A 26 10.75 -6.82 3.16
CA ARG A 26 11.36 -8.00 3.77
C ARG A 26 10.86 -8.27 5.18
N ALA A 27 10.67 -7.21 5.96
CA ALA A 27 10.14 -7.32 7.32
C ALA A 27 8.71 -7.86 7.32
N VAL A 28 7.84 -7.41 6.41
CA VAL A 28 6.46 -7.91 6.32
C VAL A 28 6.40 -9.32 5.74
N GLU A 29 7.20 -9.61 4.70
CA GLU A 29 7.33 -10.95 4.12
C GLU A 29 7.80 -11.96 5.16
N ALA A 30 8.79 -11.61 5.98
CA ALA A 30 9.27 -12.46 7.07
C ALA A 30 8.21 -12.74 8.15
N LEU A 31 7.17 -11.91 8.26
CA LEU A 31 6.03 -12.15 9.15
C LEU A 31 4.96 -13.07 8.53
N GLY A 32 5.08 -13.42 7.25
CA GLY A 32 4.08 -14.23 6.54
C GLY A 32 2.71 -13.53 6.43
N LYS A 33 2.68 -12.20 6.53
CA LYS A 33 1.45 -11.41 6.50
C LYS A 33 1.14 -10.89 5.11
N PRO A 34 -0.15 -10.69 4.78
CA PRO A 34 -0.56 -10.04 3.55
C PRO A 34 0.16 -8.70 3.32
N LEU A 35 0.74 -8.54 2.14
CA LEU A 35 1.43 -7.34 1.70
C LEU A 35 0.88 -6.92 0.34
N LEU A 36 0.45 -5.66 0.24
CA LEU A 36 0.15 -4.99 -1.02
C LEU A 36 1.17 -3.88 -1.25
N VAL A 37 1.65 -3.76 -2.48
CA VAL A 37 2.65 -2.75 -2.85
C VAL A 37 2.13 -1.90 -4.00
N PHE A 38 2.07 -0.59 -3.79
CA PHE A 38 1.83 0.39 -4.85
C PHE A 38 3.11 1.19 -5.13
N GLY A 39 3.42 1.40 -6.41
CA GLY A 39 4.37 2.39 -6.86
C GLY A 39 3.71 3.77 -6.98
N LEU A 40 4.50 4.83 -6.94
CA LEU A 40 4.01 6.20 -7.11
C LEU A 40 3.35 6.44 -8.49
N GLU A 41 3.67 5.62 -9.49
CA GLU A 41 3.03 5.63 -10.80
C GLU A 41 1.61 5.06 -10.80
N ASP A 42 1.22 4.28 -9.79
CA ASP A 42 -0.15 3.75 -9.70
C ASP A 42 -1.19 4.87 -9.46
N ALA A 43 -0.73 6.05 -9.01
CA ALA A 43 -1.55 7.27 -8.98
C ALA A 43 -1.93 7.82 -10.37
N SER A 44 -1.47 7.19 -11.47
CA SER A 44 -1.86 7.55 -12.85
C SER A 44 -3.02 6.73 -13.40
N ASP A 45 -3.37 5.61 -12.77
CA ASP A 45 -4.53 4.77 -13.13
C ASP A 45 -5.31 4.38 -11.86
N PHE A 46 -6.21 5.28 -11.45
CA PHE A 46 -6.99 5.09 -10.24
C PHE A 46 -7.94 3.90 -10.32
N LEU A 47 -8.49 3.59 -11.50
CA LEU A 47 -9.46 2.50 -11.61
C LEU A 47 -8.79 1.14 -11.35
N ALA A 48 -7.62 0.92 -11.94
CA ALA A 48 -6.84 -0.28 -11.69
C ALA A 48 -6.36 -0.37 -10.22
N ALA A 49 -5.96 0.76 -9.63
CA ALA A 49 -5.55 0.80 -8.23
C ALA A 49 -6.72 0.51 -7.26
N GLU A 50 -7.90 1.04 -7.53
CA GLU A 50 -9.14 0.80 -6.77
C GLU A 50 -9.50 -0.69 -6.79
N GLU A 51 -9.58 -1.32 -7.97
CA GLU A 51 -9.90 -2.74 -8.11
C GLU A 51 -8.89 -3.63 -7.40
N ARG A 52 -7.60 -3.36 -7.57
CA ARG A 52 -6.52 -4.12 -6.94
C ARG A 52 -6.57 -4.02 -5.41
N PHE A 53 -6.83 -2.82 -4.87
CA PHE A 53 -6.92 -2.63 -3.43
C PHE A 53 -8.14 -3.33 -2.83
N VAL A 54 -9.32 -3.16 -3.43
CA VAL A 54 -10.58 -3.77 -2.95
C VAL A 54 -10.51 -5.29 -3.00
N THR A 55 -9.98 -5.85 -4.09
CA THR A 55 -9.78 -7.30 -4.22
C THR A 55 -8.83 -7.83 -3.15
N TRP A 56 -7.69 -7.16 -2.93
CA TRP A 56 -6.73 -7.56 -1.90
C TRP A 56 -7.30 -7.48 -0.47
N LEU A 57 -8.08 -6.44 -0.15
CA LEU A 57 -8.72 -6.34 1.16
C LEU A 57 -9.65 -7.54 1.43
N ARG A 58 -10.43 -7.94 0.41
CA ARG A 58 -11.39 -9.04 0.49
C ARG A 58 -10.71 -10.39 0.57
N ASP A 59 -9.75 -10.65 -0.31
CA ASP A 59 -9.09 -11.97 -0.41
C ASP A 59 -8.28 -12.33 0.84
N HIS A 60 -7.90 -11.32 1.64
CA HIS A 60 -7.07 -11.48 2.83
C HIS A 60 -7.75 -11.07 4.14
N ASP A 61 -9.05 -10.75 4.13
CA ASP A 61 -9.83 -10.34 5.30
C ASP A 61 -9.13 -9.24 6.15
N ILE A 62 -8.68 -8.18 5.48
CA ILE A 62 -7.88 -7.13 6.10
C ILE A 62 -8.76 -6.24 6.99
N LEU A 63 -8.69 -6.43 8.32
CA LEU A 63 -9.42 -5.63 9.31
C LEU A 63 -8.63 -4.42 9.81
N ILE A 64 -7.33 -4.60 10.07
CA ILE A 64 -6.42 -3.54 10.51
C ILE A 64 -5.33 -3.40 9.46
N LEU A 65 -5.27 -2.24 8.81
CA LEU A 65 -4.30 -1.94 7.76
C LEU A 65 -3.12 -1.14 8.33
N ASN A 66 -1.91 -1.68 8.20
CA ASN A 66 -0.69 -0.90 8.38
C ASN A 66 -0.26 -0.27 7.05
N ILE A 67 0.26 0.95 7.08
CA ILE A 67 0.73 1.66 5.88
C ILE A 67 2.17 2.13 6.11
N ASN A 68 3.04 1.89 5.14
CA ASN A 68 4.42 2.40 5.17
C ASN A 68 4.87 2.91 3.79
N GLY A 69 6.00 3.62 3.78
CA GLY A 69 6.59 4.20 2.57
C GLY A 69 7.79 5.08 2.91
N PRO A 70 8.47 5.65 1.90
CA PRO A 70 9.59 6.55 2.14
C PRO A 70 9.13 7.86 2.79
N ARG A 71 10.07 8.56 3.42
CA ARG A 71 9.84 9.92 3.94
C ARG A 71 9.84 10.92 2.78
N GLU A 72 9.03 11.97 2.89
CA GLU A 72 8.99 13.09 1.93
C GLU A 72 10.38 13.69 1.68
N SER A 73 11.21 13.82 2.72
CA SER A 73 12.57 14.33 2.58
C SER A 73 13.50 13.42 1.77
N SER A 74 13.17 12.13 1.63
CA SER A 74 13.94 11.17 0.83
C SER A 74 13.37 11.02 -0.58
N VAL A 75 12.06 11.23 -0.75
CA VAL A 75 11.35 11.15 -2.02
C VAL A 75 10.40 12.34 -2.10
N PRO A 76 10.85 13.48 -2.65
CA PRO A 76 10.01 14.65 -2.82
C PRO A 76 8.77 14.33 -3.67
N GLY A 77 7.61 14.78 -3.20
CA GLY A 77 6.30 14.56 -3.83
C GLY A 77 5.61 13.25 -3.46
N VAL A 78 6.21 12.38 -2.63
CA VAL A 78 5.58 11.11 -2.22
C VAL A 78 4.30 11.37 -1.43
N TYR A 79 4.26 12.41 -0.58
CA TYR A 79 3.08 12.74 0.21
C TYR A 79 1.88 13.08 -0.68
N ALA A 80 2.05 14.00 -1.63
CA ALA A 80 0.97 14.45 -2.51
C ALA A 80 0.41 13.28 -3.33
N LYS A 81 1.30 12.52 -3.99
CA LYS A 81 0.92 11.37 -4.81
C LYS A 81 0.26 10.24 -4.01
N SER A 82 0.78 9.94 -2.82
CA SER A 82 0.18 8.93 -1.94
C SER A 82 -1.19 9.36 -1.45
N LYS A 83 -1.35 10.64 -1.11
CA LYS A 83 -2.63 11.18 -0.66
C LYS A 83 -3.71 11.05 -1.73
N ASP A 84 -3.39 11.37 -2.99
CA ASP A 84 -4.33 11.25 -4.10
C ASP A 84 -4.73 9.78 -4.31
N LEU A 85 -3.75 8.88 -4.38
CA LEU A 85 -3.99 7.43 -4.45
C LEU A 85 -4.88 6.94 -3.30
N PHE A 86 -4.58 7.34 -2.05
CA PHE A 86 -5.33 6.94 -0.86
C PHE A 86 -6.78 7.41 -0.88
N ALA A 87 -7.02 8.64 -1.35
CA ALA A 87 -8.39 9.16 -1.47
C ALA A 87 -9.24 8.26 -2.39
N HIS A 88 -8.67 7.81 -3.51
CA HIS A 88 -9.33 6.92 -4.46
C HIS A 88 -9.58 5.52 -3.88
N ILE A 89 -8.53 4.83 -3.43
CA ILE A 89 -8.64 3.43 -3.00
C ILE A 89 -9.49 3.29 -1.73
N PHE A 90 -9.43 4.23 -0.78
CA PHE A 90 -10.26 4.18 0.42
C PHE A 90 -11.71 4.53 0.13
N ALA A 91 -11.98 5.47 -0.78
CA ALA A 91 -13.34 5.72 -1.24
C ALA A 91 -13.93 4.49 -1.93
N ALA A 92 -13.14 3.75 -2.73
CA ALA A 92 -13.58 2.52 -3.37
C ALA A 92 -13.87 1.40 -2.37
N ALA A 93 -13.02 1.23 -1.36
CA ALA A 93 -13.24 0.26 -0.30
C ALA A 93 -14.53 0.55 0.48
N LEU A 94 -14.82 1.81 0.80
CA LEU A 94 -16.05 2.21 1.49
C LEU A 94 -17.32 1.97 0.66
N ARG A 95 -17.24 2.02 -0.67
CA ARG A 95 -18.37 1.68 -1.57
C ARG A 95 -18.61 0.18 -1.71
N SER A 96 -17.61 -0.63 -1.35
CA SER A 96 -17.57 -2.08 -1.57
C SER A 96 -17.79 -2.90 -0.28
N ALA A 97 -17.88 -2.21 0.86
CA ALA A 97 -18.20 -2.77 2.18
C ALA A 97 -19.71 -2.72 2.45
#